data_AF-A0A7C5MN18-F1
#
_entry.id   AF-A0A7C5MN18-F1
#
_cell.length_a   1.000
_cell.length_b   1.000
_cell.length_c   1.000
_cell.angle_alpha   90.00
_cell.angle_beta   90.00
_cell.angle_gamma   90.00
#
_symmetry.space_group_name_H-M   'P 1'
#
loop_
_entity.id
_entity.type
_entity.pdbx_description
1 polymer ?
#
loop_
_entity_poly.entity_id
_entity_poly.type
_entity_poly.pdbx_seq_one_letter_code
_entity_poly.pdbx_strand_id
1 'polypeptide(L)'
;MISKQSFSTFDKLANIFHGDFKDVYHSWDTPTVIVSDGPYGIGGFPGDPESPIELGKWYEPHIKIWAEKSSPATTLWFWNTELGWANVHPYLIENDWEFVNCHIWNKGKAHVAGNANTKTLRKFPVVTEVCVQYVKKAKFKVNEKYLSMQEWLRYEWLRTGLPLSKTNEACGVKNAATRKYFTKCHLWYFPPVDAFEKLSNYANKHGKEEGKPYFSINGKKPLSKRDWALMRAKFKCPFGVTNVWDSPPLNGKERLKNGTKSLHLNQKPLKLMNLIIEASSDKGDVVWEPFGGLCSAALSAYNLNRKSFASELREEVYFQAVKRLEVNAMQPTLNF
;
A
#
# COMPACT_ATOMS: atom_id res chain seq x y z
N MET A 1 12.83 19.25 17.60
CA MET A 1 14.29 19.09 17.84
C MET A 1 14.79 18.10 16.82
N ILE A 2 15.68 18.52 15.93
CA ILE A 2 16.39 17.60 15.03
C ILE A 2 17.38 16.83 15.91
N SER A 3 17.08 15.57 16.24
CA SER A 3 18.13 14.68 16.72
C SER A 3 18.97 14.28 15.50
N LYS A 4 20.25 13.95 15.68
CA LYS A 4 21.09 13.46 14.56
C LYS A 4 20.53 12.20 13.87
N GLN A 5 19.51 11.55 14.44
CA GLN A 5 18.94 10.30 13.96
C GLN A 5 17.45 10.38 13.58
N SER A 6 16.71 11.42 13.99
CA SER A 6 15.28 11.50 13.71
C SER A 6 14.72 12.92 13.75
N PHE A 7 13.67 13.12 12.94
CA PHE A 7 12.88 14.33 12.84
C PHE A 7 11.39 13.99 12.97
N SER A 8 10.64 14.81 13.69
CA SER A 8 9.18 14.77 13.73
C SER A 8 8.62 16.17 13.63
N THR A 9 7.51 16.34 12.90
CA THR A 9 6.71 17.57 12.95
C THR A 9 6.12 17.78 14.34
N PHE A 10 5.73 19.01 14.67
CA PHE A 10 5.21 19.35 16.00
C PHE A 10 3.95 18.54 16.37
N ASP A 11 3.06 18.33 15.41
CA ASP A 11 1.85 17.49 15.50
C ASP A 11 2.15 15.98 15.43
N LYS A 12 3.42 15.58 15.24
CA LYS A 12 3.89 14.21 15.07
C LYS A 12 3.25 13.45 13.90
N LEU A 13 2.65 14.15 12.94
CA LEU A 13 2.09 13.54 11.74
C LEU A 13 3.17 13.03 10.81
N ALA A 14 4.28 13.75 10.60
CA ALA A 14 5.39 13.26 9.80
C ALA A 14 6.60 12.93 10.68
N ASN A 15 7.11 11.70 10.55
CA ASN A 15 8.27 11.20 11.28
C ASN A 15 9.29 10.66 10.27
N ILE A 16 10.52 11.17 10.29
CA ILE A 16 11.61 10.75 9.41
C ILE A 16 12.75 10.25 10.27
N PHE A 17 13.26 9.07 9.93
CA PHE A 17 14.45 8.47 10.52
C PHE A 17 15.64 8.61 9.55
N HIS A 18 16.81 8.94 10.10
CA HIS A 18 18.07 8.91 9.37
C HIS A 18 18.75 7.57 9.61
N GLY A 19 18.71 6.69 8.60
CA GLY A 19 19.27 5.34 8.68
C GLY A 19 18.51 4.33 7.83
N ASP A 20 18.84 3.05 8.02
CA ASP A 20 18.14 1.95 7.36
C ASP A 20 16.76 1.77 8.01
N PHE A 21 15.72 1.66 7.19
CA PHE A 21 14.35 1.39 7.64
C PHE A 21 14.28 0.14 8.54
N LYS A 22 15.13 -0.86 8.28
CA LYS A 22 15.21 -2.09 9.08
C LYS A 22 15.62 -1.84 10.53
N ASP A 23 16.21 -0.70 10.85
CA ASP A 23 16.63 -0.37 12.22
C ASP A 23 15.49 0.24 13.05
N VAL A 24 14.40 0.69 12.41
CA VAL A 24 13.38 1.53 13.07
C VAL A 24 11.95 1.05 12.92
N TYR A 25 11.66 0.17 11.94
CA TYR A 25 10.29 -0.29 11.63
C TYR A 25 9.54 -0.92 12.81
N HIS A 26 10.27 -1.50 13.78
CA HIS A 26 9.70 -2.09 14.98
C HIS A 26 8.94 -1.08 15.85
N SER A 27 9.30 0.20 15.76
CA SER A 27 8.68 1.30 16.51
C SER A 27 7.51 1.97 15.77
N TRP A 28 7.29 1.61 14.51
CA TRP A 28 6.27 2.22 13.67
C TRP A 28 4.93 1.52 13.84
N ASP A 29 3.85 2.30 13.83
CA ASP A 29 2.50 1.76 13.82
C ASP A 29 2.25 0.96 12.53
N THR A 30 1.37 -0.04 12.58
CA THR A 30 0.98 -0.85 11.43
C THR A 30 0.53 0.04 10.24
N PRO A 31 1.11 -0.15 9.04
CA PRO A 31 0.79 0.69 7.90
C PRO A 31 -0.59 0.38 7.35
N THR A 32 -1.34 1.41 6.97
CA THR A 32 -2.46 1.29 6.02
C THR A 32 -1.96 1.38 4.58
N VAL A 33 -0.90 2.16 4.35
CA VAL A 33 -0.28 2.31 3.04
C VAL A 33 1.23 2.16 3.17
N ILE A 34 1.85 1.43 2.26
CA ILE A 34 3.31 1.41 2.07
C ILE A 34 3.58 1.97 0.67
N VAL A 35 4.42 2.99 0.57
CA VAL A 35 4.91 3.53 -0.70
C VAL A 35 6.38 3.16 -0.82
N SER A 36 6.70 2.28 -1.77
CA SER A 36 8.06 1.84 -2.05
C SER A 36 8.55 2.49 -3.35
N ASP A 37 9.43 3.47 -3.23
CA ASP A 37 10.18 4.07 -4.34
C ASP A 37 11.69 3.87 -4.13
N GLY A 38 12.09 2.60 -4.03
CA GLY A 38 13.46 2.19 -3.77
C GLY A 38 14.27 1.93 -5.06
N PRO A 39 15.30 1.06 -4.99
CA PRO A 39 16.08 0.61 -6.15
C PRO A 39 15.26 0.04 -7.30
N TYR A 40 15.69 0.31 -8.55
CA TYR A 40 15.04 -0.11 -9.79
C TYR A 40 15.89 -1.14 -10.57
N GLY A 41 17.11 -1.44 -10.12
CA GLY A 41 18.02 -2.37 -10.78
C GLY A 41 18.67 -1.78 -12.02
N ILE A 42 18.94 -0.47 -12.04
CA ILE A 42 19.51 0.23 -13.20
C ILE A 42 20.80 1.00 -12.87
N GLY A 43 21.37 0.81 -11.67
CA GLY A 43 22.55 1.53 -11.20
C GLY A 43 22.34 3.04 -11.11
N GLY A 44 21.11 3.49 -10.81
CA GLY A 44 20.74 4.91 -10.85
C GLY A 44 21.28 5.76 -9.70
N PHE A 45 21.74 5.13 -8.61
CA PHE A 45 22.34 5.78 -7.44
C PHE A 45 23.16 4.77 -6.62
N PRO A 46 24.04 5.22 -5.68
CA PRO A 46 24.78 4.31 -4.81
C PRO A 46 23.86 3.39 -4.00
N GLY A 47 23.97 2.08 -4.23
CA GLY A 47 23.13 1.05 -3.60
C GLY A 47 21.99 0.51 -4.45
N ASP A 48 21.69 1.12 -5.61
CA ASP A 48 20.81 0.53 -6.62
C ASP A 48 21.57 -0.57 -7.37
N PRO A 49 21.06 -1.83 -7.44
CA PRO A 49 21.69 -2.86 -8.25
C PRO A 49 21.86 -2.41 -9.72
N GLU A 50 22.92 -2.86 -10.38
CA GLU A 50 23.18 -2.51 -11.80
C GLU A 50 22.29 -3.28 -12.78
N SER A 51 21.56 -4.30 -12.28
CA SER A 51 20.70 -5.16 -13.08
C SER A 51 19.41 -5.49 -12.31
N PRO A 52 18.25 -5.56 -13.01
CA PRO A 52 16.99 -5.93 -12.38
C PRO A 52 16.93 -7.40 -11.96
N ILE A 53 17.85 -8.25 -12.44
CA ILE A 53 17.85 -9.70 -12.17
C ILE A 53 17.97 -10.00 -10.68
N GLU A 54 18.85 -9.30 -9.98
CA GLU A 54 19.09 -9.52 -8.55
C GLU A 54 18.16 -8.68 -7.65
N LEU A 55 17.29 -7.87 -8.26
CA LEU A 55 16.44 -6.93 -7.53
C LEU A 55 15.43 -7.65 -6.62
N GLY A 56 14.91 -8.80 -7.05
CA GLY A 56 14.04 -9.63 -6.23
C GLY A 56 14.68 -10.05 -4.90
N LYS A 57 15.90 -10.61 -4.96
CA LYS A 57 16.68 -10.98 -3.75
C LYS A 57 17.00 -9.77 -2.88
N TRP A 58 17.29 -8.62 -3.50
CA TRP A 58 17.56 -7.39 -2.78
C TRP A 58 16.33 -6.91 -1.98
N TYR A 59 15.13 -6.98 -2.58
CA TYR A 59 13.88 -6.59 -1.91
C TYR A 59 13.37 -7.61 -0.91
N GLU A 60 13.73 -8.89 -1.03
CA GLU A 60 13.23 -9.98 -0.17
C GLU A 60 13.23 -9.66 1.34
N PRO A 61 14.31 -9.19 1.98
CA PRO A 61 14.27 -8.85 3.41
C PRO A 61 13.28 -7.73 3.74
N HIS A 62 13.11 -6.75 2.85
CA HIS A 62 12.15 -5.66 3.02
C HIS A 62 10.71 -6.17 2.86
N ILE A 63 10.46 -7.01 1.86
CA ILE A 63 9.15 -7.62 1.60
C ILE A 63 8.69 -8.46 2.78
N LYS A 64 9.60 -9.24 3.39
CA LYS A 64 9.30 -10.02 4.60
C LYS A 64 8.83 -9.13 5.75
N ILE A 65 9.54 -8.02 5.99
CA ILE A 65 9.15 -7.04 7.01
C ILE A 65 7.80 -6.40 6.68
N TRP A 66 7.59 -5.97 5.43
CA TRP A 66 6.32 -5.39 5.01
C TRP A 66 5.17 -6.38 5.21
N ALA A 67 5.36 -7.65 4.85
CA ALA A 67 4.37 -8.69 5.03
C ALA A 67 4.07 -8.97 6.51
N GLU A 68 5.08 -8.98 7.38
CA GLU A 68 4.94 -9.18 8.82
C GLU A 68 4.16 -8.03 9.48
N LYS A 69 4.47 -6.79 9.10
CA LYS A 69 3.91 -5.59 9.75
C LYS A 69 2.58 -5.14 9.18
N SER A 70 2.19 -5.65 8.01
CA SER A 70 0.93 -5.30 7.34
C SER A 70 -0.26 -6.04 7.93
N SER A 71 -1.43 -5.41 7.79
CA SER A 71 -2.74 -6.04 8.02
C SER A 71 -3.45 -6.24 6.67
N PRO A 72 -4.57 -6.97 6.61
CA PRO A 72 -5.36 -7.06 5.37
C PRO A 72 -5.91 -5.72 4.87
N ALA A 73 -5.91 -4.67 5.70
CA ALA A 73 -6.24 -3.31 5.30
C ALA A 73 -5.09 -2.61 4.55
N THR A 74 -3.89 -3.19 4.53
CA THR A 74 -2.70 -2.55 3.96
C THR A 74 -2.64 -2.65 2.45
N THR A 75 -2.38 -1.51 1.81
CA THR A 75 -2.03 -1.40 0.38
C THR A 75 -0.55 -1.10 0.22
N LEU A 76 0.13 -1.82 -0.67
CA LEU A 76 1.50 -1.51 -1.12
C LEU A 76 1.45 -0.90 -2.51
N TRP A 77 2.04 0.28 -2.66
CA TRP A 77 2.30 0.95 -3.93
C TRP A 77 3.79 0.82 -4.26
N PHE A 78 4.11 -0.05 -5.22
CA PHE A 78 5.47 -0.37 -5.61
C PHE A 78 5.85 0.35 -6.90
N TRP A 79 6.70 1.37 -6.80
CA TRP A 79 7.23 2.11 -7.93
C TRP A 79 8.47 1.40 -8.49
N ASN A 80 8.51 1.23 -9.82
CA ASN A 80 9.67 0.66 -10.50
C ASN A 80 9.69 0.91 -12.01
N THR A 81 10.70 0.39 -12.70
CA THR A 81 10.62 0.04 -14.12
C THR A 81 9.79 -1.23 -14.31
N GLU A 82 9.35 -1.49 -15.53
CA GLU A 82 8.63 -2.71 -15.89
C GLU A 82 9.44 -3.98 -15.61
N LEU A 83 10.74 -3.97 -15.91
CA LEU A 83 11.63 -5.11 -15.68
C LEU A 83 11.97 -5.29 -14.20
N GLY A 84 12.25 -4.20 -13.48
CA GLY A 84 12.52 -4.29 -12.06
C GLY A 84 11.31 -4.81 -11.28
N TRP A 85 10.10 -4.30 -11.59
CA TRP A 85 8.87 -4.86 -11.02
C TRP A 85 8.68 -6.34 -11.36
N ALA A 86 8.87 -6.75 -12.62
CA ALA A 86 8.70 -8.15 -13.02
C ALA A 86 9.60 -9.12 -12.24
N ASN A 87 10.82 -8.71 -11.88
CA ASN A 87 11.75 -9.52 -11.09
C ASN A 87 11.41 -9.54 -9.59
N VAL A 88 10.72 -8.52 -9.07
CA VAL A 88 10.31 -8.43 -7.66
C VAL A 88 8.93 -9.07 -7.42
N HIS A 89 8.07 -9.12 -8.45
CA HIS A 89 6.69 -9.62 -8.35
C HIS A 89 6.58 -11.02 -7.69
N PRO A 90 7.37 -12.04 -8.06
CA PRO A 90 7.28 -13.37 -7.43
C PRO A 90 7.51 -13.33 -5.91
N TYR A 91 8.49 -12.56 -5.45
CA TYR A 91 8.78 -12.38 -4.03
C TYR A 91 7.63 -11.75 -3.25
N LEU A 92 6.90 -10.81 -3.87
CA LEU A 92 5.69 -10.24 -3.28
C LEU A 92 4.58 -11.29 -3.15
N ILE A 93 4.34 -12.08 -4.20
CA ILE A 93 3.33 -13.15 -4.19
C ILE A 93 3.62 -14.21 -3.12
N GLU A 94 4.88 -14.63 -3.00
CA GLU A 94 5.34 -15.59 -1.98
C GLU A 94 5.12 -15.09 -0.55
N ASN A 95 5.07 -13.77 -0.35
CA ASN A 95 4.84 -13.12 0.95
C ASN A 95 3.38 -12.64 1.12
N ASP A 96 2.46 -13.25 0.39
CA ASP A 96 1.01 -13.05 0.45
C ASP A 96 0.55 -11.63 0.13
N TRP A 97 1.27 -10.95 -0.76
CA TRP A 97 0.74 -9.79 -1.46
C TRP A 97 -0.10 -10.26 -2.64
N GLU A 98 -1.27 -9.66 -2.82
CA GLU A 98 -2.15 -9.89 -3.95
C GLU A 98 -2.03 -8.74 -4.94
N PHE A 99 -1.72 -9.05 -6.19
CA PHE A 99 -1.72 -8.08 -7.27
C PHE A 99 -3.13 -7.55 -7.49
N VAL A 100 -3.28 -6.23 -7.55
CA VAL A 100 -4.56 -5.57 -7.87
C VAL A 100 -4.51 -4.97 -9.26
N ASN A 101 -3.53 -4.10 -9.54
CA ASN A 101 -3.43 -3.42 -10.82
C ASN A 101 -2.01 -2.88 -11.06
N CYS A 102 -1.63 -2.76 -12.33
CA CYS A 102 -0.41 -2.10 -12.77
C CYS A 102 -0.75 -0.75 -13.39
N HIS A 103 -0.28 0.34 -12.78
CA HIS A 103 -0.51 1.70 -13.24
C HIS A 103 0.72 2.20 -13.99
N ILE A 104 0.49 2.83 -15.13
CA ILE A 104 1.54 3.35 -16.02
C ILE A 104 1.63 4.85 -15.83
N TRP A 105 2.76 5.33 -15.32
CA TRP A 105 3.07 6.75 -15.33
C TRP A 105 3.71 7.12 -16.67
N ASN A 106 2.98 7.85 -17.50
CA ASN A 106 3.48 8.42 -18.74
C ASN A 106 4.09 9.82 -18.49
N LYS A 107 5.41 9.92 -18.64
CA LYS A 107 6.17 11.18 -18.50
C LYS A 107 6.13 12.05 -19.76
N GLY A 108 5.65 11.51 -20.87
CA GLY A 108 5.62 12.19 -22.16
C GLY A 108 6.99 12.35 -22.82
N LYS A 109 6.97 12.79 -24.08
CA LYS A 109 8.14 12.85 -24.97
C LYS A 109 9.27 13.76 -24.48
N ALA A 110 8.94 14.79 -23.70
CA ALA A 110 9.93 15.71 -23.14
C ALA A 110 10.94 15.01 -22.23
N HIS A 111 10.58 13.85 -21.65
CA HIS A 111 11.48 13.07 -20.80
C HIS A 111 12.72 12.55 -21.55
N VAL A 112 12.56 12.19 -22.82
CA VAL A 112 13.63 11.60 -23.66
C VAL A 112 14.23 12.60 -24.65
N ALA A 113 13.73 13.84 -24.66
CA ALA A 113 14.22 14.89 -25.54
C ALA A 113 15.71 15.17 -25.25
N GLY A 114 16.55 15.12 -26.28
CA GLY A 114 18.00 15.31 -26.17
C GLY A 114 18.80 14.10 -25.67
N ASN A 115 18.13 13.07 -25.12
CA ASN A 115 18.79 11.88 -24.55
C ASN A 115 18.55 10.60 -25.37
N ALA A 116 17.77 10.67 -26.45
CA ALA A 116 17.48 9.55 -27.34
C ALA A 116 18.02 9.79 -28.74
N ASN A 117 18.99 8.97 -29.17
CA ASN A 117 19.46 8.95 -30.55
C ASN A 117 18.69 7.91 -31.35
N THR A 118 17.62 8.34 -32.03
CA THR A 118 16.73 7.45 -32.81
C THR A 118 17.42 6.73 -33.97
N LYS A 119 18.61 7.18 -34.40
CA LYS A 119 19.40 6.49 -35.44
C LYS A 119 20.09 5.23 -34.94
N THR A 120 20.42 5.17 -33.64
CA THR A 120 21.18 4.05 -33.04
C THR A 120 20.33 3.14 -32.17
N LEU A 121 19.21 3.65 -31.65
CA LEU A 121 18.30 2.84 -30.84
C LEU A 121 17.79 1.60 -31.60
N ARG A 122 17.63 0.50 -30.86
CA ARG A 122 17.03 -0.77 -31.32
C ARG A 122 15.69 -1.06 -30.64
N LYS A 123 15.15 -0.06 -29.93
CA LYS A 123 13.85 -0.10 -29.24
C LYS A 123 13.24 1.29 -29.23
N PHE A 124 11.94 1.39 -28.96
CA PHE A 124 11.30 2.67 -28.72
C PHE A 124 11.84 3.32 -27.42
N PRO A 125 12.05 4.65 -27.40
CA PRO A 125 12.41 5.36 -26.18
C PRO A 125 11.38 5.13 -25.07
N VAL A 126 11.85 4.76 -23.88
CA VAL A 126 10.99 4.53 -22.72
C VAL A 126 10.66 5.87 -22.07
N VAL A 127 9.36 6.19 -21.99
CA VAL A 127 8.84 7.39 -21.30
C VAL A 127 7.97 7.05 -20.10
N THR A 128 7.95 5.77 -19.73
CA THR A 128 7.04 5.23 -18.72
C THR A 128 7.78 4.70 -17.50
N GLU A 129 7.11 4.74 -16.36
CA GLU A 129 7.42 3.95 -15.17
C GLU A 129 6.13 3.24 -14.72
N VAL A 130 6.26 2.23 -13.86
CA VAL A 130 5.11 1.53 -13.29
C VAL A 130 4.96 1.87 -11.81
N CYS A 131 3.71 1.98 -11.36
CA CYS A 131 3.31 1.99 -9.97
C CYS A 131 2.31 0.85 -9.75
N VAL A 132 2.76 -0.22 -9.11
CA VAL A 132 1.98 -1.45 -9.00
C VAL A 132 1.32 -1.53 -7.64
N GLN A 133 0.01 -1.75 -7.67
CA GLN A 133 -0.82 -1.85 -6.48
C GLN A 133 -0.92 -3.30 -6.05
N TYR A 134 -0.61 -3.53 -4.78
CA TYR A 134 -0.83 -4.78 -4.09
C TYR A 134 -1.62 -4.57 -2.81
N VAL A 135 -2.33 -5.60 -2.37
CA VAL A 135 -2.99 -5.63 -1.06
C VAL A 135 -2.55 -6.86 -0.30
N LYS A 136 -2.49 -6.76 1.03
CA LYS A 136 -2.12 -7.90 1.87
C LYS A 136 -3.29 -8.88 1.95
N LYS A 137 -3.06 -10.16 1.65
CA LYS A 137 -4.11 -11.19 1.76
C LYS A 137 -4.48 -11.44 3.22
N ALA A 138 -5.78 -11.50 3.50
CA ALA A 138 -6.28 -12.03 4.76
C ALA A 138 -6.13 -13.55 4.79
N LYS A 139 -5.49 -14.07 5.85
CA LYS A 139 -5.35 -15.50 6.13
C LYS A 139 -5.89 -15.82 7.51
N PHE A 140 -6.61 -16.92 7.62
CA PHE A 140 -7.27 -17.34 8.86
C PHE A 140 -6.73 -18.70 9.27
N LYS A 141 -6.14 -18.79 10.45
CA LYS A 141 -5.65 -20.06 10.98
C LYS A 141 -6.82 -20.82 11.60
N VAL A 142 -7.09 -22.01 11.09
CA VAL A 142 -8.08 -22.95 11.62
C VAL A 142 -7.36 -24.28 11.82
N ASN A 143 -7.27 -24.73 13.06
CA ASN A 143 -6.41 -25.84 13.46
C ASN A 143 -4.95 -25.57 13.00
N GLU A 144 -4.36 -26.46 12.23
CA GLU A 144 -3.00 -26.34 11.67
C GLU A 144 -2.96 -25.83 10.22
N LYS A 145 -4.10 -25.40 9.67
CA LYS A 145 -4.22 -24.96 8.27
C LYS A 145 -4.58 -23.48 8.17
N TYR A 146 -4.06 -22.82 7.14
CA TYR A 146 -4.48 -21.47 6.77
C TYR A 146 -5.57 -21.55 5.70
N LEU A 147 -6.67 -20.84 5.94
CA LEU A 147 -7.77 -20.67 5.00
C LEU A 147 -7.74 -19.26 4.42
N SER A 148 -8.12 -19.15 3.14
CA SER A 148 -8.50 -17.87 2.56
C SER A 148 -9.75 -17.30 3.24
N MET A 149 -10.00 -16.01 3.06
CA MET A 149 -11.21 -15.38 3.61
C MET A 149 -12.50 -16.04 3.13
N GLN A 150 -12.57 -16.41 1.84
CA GLN A 150 -13.70 -17.11 1.25
C GLN A 150 -13.94 -18.46 1.93
N GLU A 151 -12.88 -19.26 2.09
CA GLU A 151 -12.96 -20.57 2.74
C GLU A 151 -13.32 -20.44 4.21
N TRP A 152 -12.73 -19.47 4.91
CA TRP A 152 -12.98 -19.23 6.34
C TRP A 152 -14.42 -18.80 6.61
N LEU A 153 -14.97 -17.86 5.85
CA LEU A 153 -16.39 -17.47 5.97
C LEU A 153 -17.30 -18.69 5.85
N ARG A 154 -17.05 -19.51 4.83
CA ARG A 154 -17.86 -20.70 4.57
C ARG A 154 -17.67 -21.77 5.66
N TYR A 155 -16.44 -21.95 6.14
CA TYR A 155 -16.14 -22.83 7.26
C TYR A 155 -16.90 -22.43 8.52
N GLU A 156 -16.85 -21.15 8.91
CA GLU A 156 -17.55 -20.63 10.08
C GLU A 156 -19.06 -20.80 9.97
N TRP A 157 -19.66 -20.58 8.79
CA TRP A 157 -21.08 -20.85 8.59
C TRP A 157 -21.42 -22.34 8.68
N LEU A 158 -20.63 -23.23 8.07
CA LEU A 158 -20.91 -24.66 8.10
C LEU A 158 -20.83 -25.23 9.53
N ARG A 159 -19.94 -24.70 10.38
CA ARG A 159 -19.88 -25.05 11.81
C ARG A 159 -21.19 -24.77 12.56
N THR A 160 -22.04 -23.86 12.06
CA THR A 160 -23.33 -23.55 12.70
C THR A 160 -24.31 -24.72 12.64
N GLY A 161 -24.14 -25.64 11.68
CA GLY A 161 -25.14 -26.65 11.34
C GLY A 161 -26.34 -26.11 10.55
N LEU A 162 -26.39 -24.81 10.27
CA LEU A 162 -27.47 -24.20 9.49
C LEU A 162 -27.27 -24.44 7.99
N PRO A 163 -28.36 -24.70 7.23
CA PRO A 163 -28.29 -24.74 5.77
C PRO A 163 -27.75 -23.43 5.19
N LEU A 164 -26.98 -23.51 4.10
CA LEU A 164 -26.46 -22.30 3.43
C LEU A 164 -27.56 -21.38 2.91
N SER A 165 -28.75 -21.90 2.59
CA SER A 165 -29.90 -21.08 2.21
C SER A 165 -30.30 -20.06 3.28
N LYS A 166 -30.03 -20.33 4.56
CA LYS A 166 -30.30 -19.41 5.68
C LYS A 166 -29.40 -18.18 5.69
N THR A 167 -28.30 -18.16 4.91
CA THR A 167 -27.50 -16.93 4.72
C THR A 167 -28.29 -15.81 4.06
N ASN A 168 -29.25 -16.15 3.20
CA ASN A 168 -30.12 -15.18 2.53
C ASN A 168 -31.10 -14.55 3.52
N GLU A 169 -31.71 -15.37 4.38
CA GLU A 169 -32.57 -14.94 5.48
C GLU A 169 -31.82 -14.03 6.46
N ALA A 170 -30.63 -14.44 6.89
CA ALA A 170 -29.78 -13.64 7.76
C ALA A 170 -29.52 -12.24 7.19
N CYS A 171 -29.20 -12.14 5.89
CA CYS A 171 -28.93 -10.87 5.23
C CYS A 171 -30.19 -10.08 4.83
N GLY A 172 -31.38 -10.68 4.86
CA GLY A 172 -32.61 -10.09 4.33
C GLY A 172 -32.61 -9.94 2.79
N VAL A 173 -31.96 -10.86 2.08
CA VAL A 173 -31.85 -10.85 0.60
C VAL A 173 -32.46 -12.12 0.01
N LYS A 174 -32.91 -12.09 -1.25
CA LYS A 174 -33.56 -13.26 -1.86
C LYS A 174 -32.59 -14.42 -2.16
N ASN A 175 -31.45 -14.13 -2.79
CA ASN A 175 -30.48 -15.17 -3.20
C ASN A 175 -29.05 -14.62 -3.43
N ALA A 176 -28.73 -13.46 -2.85
CA ALA A 176 -27.45 -12.81 -3.06
C ALA A 176 -26.37 -13.41 -2.14
N ALA A 177 -26.69 -13.63 -0.87
CA ALA A 177 -25.72 -14.06 0.13
C ALA A 177 -25.13 -15.44 -0.21
N THR A 178 -25.99 -16.43 -0.49
CA THR A 178 -25.49 -17.77 -0.82
C THR A 178 -24.65 -17.80 -2.09
N ARG A 179 -25.06 -17.07 -3.15
CA ARG A 179 -24.41 -17.11 -4.47
C ARG A 179 -23.19 -16.19 -4.61
N LYS A 180 -23.01 -15.21 -3.71
CA LYS A 180 -21.94 -14.22 -3.81
C LYS A 180 -21.02 -14.23 -2.58
N TYR A 181 -21.56 -14.35 -1.38
CA TYR A 181 -20.76 -14.32 -0.14
C TYR A 181 -20.24 -15.70 0.27
N PHE A 182 -21.00 -16.76 -0.05
CA PHE A 182 -20.69 -18.14 0.33
C PHE A 182 -20.45 -19.08 -0.86
N THR A 183 -20.34 -18.54 -2.08
CA THR A 183 -19.96 -19.35 -3.24
C THR A 183 -18.52 -19.85 -3.11
N LYS A 184 -18.21 -20.97 -3.77
CA LYS A 184 -16.85 -21.54 -3.85
C LYS A 184 -16.08 -21.09 -5.09
N CYS A 185 -16.73 -20.42 -6.04
CA CYS A 185 -16.12 -20.04 -7.31
C CYS A 185 -15.59 -18.59 -7.30
N HIS A 186 -15.02 -18.19 -8.43
CA HIS A 186 -14.47 -16.85 -8.68
C HIS A 186 -15.52 -15.71 -8.61
N LEU A 187 -16.82 -16.02 -8.55
CA LEU A 187 -17.89 -15.04 -8.35
C LEU A 187 -18.06 -14.65 -6.89
N TRP A 188 -17.08 -14.96 -6.03
CA TRP A 188 -17.11 -14.57 -4.64
C TRP A 188 -16.87 -13.06 -4.49
N TYR A 189 -17.65 -12.45 -3.61
CA TYR A 189 -17.49 -11.05 -3.26
C TYR A 189 -17.37 -10.94 -1.76
N PHE A 190 -16.45 -10.09 -1.33
CA PHE A 190 -16.33 -9.65 0.06
C PHE A 190 -17.70 -9.15 0.57
N PRO A 191 -18.30 -9.81 1.58
CA PRO A 191 -19.53 -9.35 2.20
C PRO A 191 -19.45 -7.88 2.63
N PRO A 192 -20.42 -7.04 2.24
CA PRO A 192 -20.56 -5.71 2.83
C PRO A 192 -20.61 -5.80 4.35
N VAL A 193 -20.07 -4.80 5.04
CA VAL A 193 -19.92 -4.81 6.50
C VAL A 193 -21.24 -5.04 7.25
N ASP A 194 -22.35 -4.48 6.75
CA ASP A 194 -23.69 -4.70 7.32
C ASP A 194 -24.21 -6.13 7.08
N ALA A 195 -23.88 -6.71 5.92
CA ALA A 195 -24.26 -8.09 5.63
C ALA A 195 -23.47 -9.07 6.51
N PHE A 196 -22.16 -8.82 6.71
CA PHE A 196 -21.34 -9.63 7.60
C PHE A 196 -21.84 -9.59 9.05
N GLU A 197 -22.14 -8.40 9.58
CA GLU A 197 -22.67 -8.26 10.94
C GLU A 197 -23.97 -9.05 11.13
N LYS A 198 -24.89 -8.96 10.16
CA LYS A 198 -26.13 -9.75 10.16
C LYS A 198 -25.85 -11.26 10.15
N LEU A 199 -24.93 -11.73 9.31
CA LEU A 199 -24.53 -13.14 9.25
C LEU A 199 -23.96 -13.62 10.57
N SER A 200 -23.05 -12.84 11.16
CA SER A 200 -22.41 -13.14 12.44
C SER A 200 -23.44 -13.23 13.57
N ASN A 201 -24.34 -12.23 13.67
CA ASN A 201 -25.41 -12.20 14.68
C ASN A 201 -26.38 -13.37 14.50
N TYR A 202 -26.80 -13.66 13.27
CA TYR A 202 -27.70 -14.77 12.98
C TYR A 202 -27.07 -16.11 13.34
N ALA A 203 -25.82 -16.34 12.95
CA ALA A 203 -25.09 -17.56 13.27
C ALA A 203 -24.95 -17.78 14.78
N ASN A 204 -24.61 -16.74 15.53
CA ASN A 204 -24.46 -16.83 16.99
C ASN A 204 -25.82 -16.93 17.73
N LYS A 205 -26.92 -16.51 17.11
CA LYS A 205 -28.27 -16.67 17.68
C LYS A 205 -28.89 -18.04 17.39
N HIS A 206 -28.67 -18.59 16.20
CA HIS A 206 -29.40 -19.76 15.70
C HIS A 206 -28.54 -21.01 15.45
N GLY A 207 -27.22 -20.87 15.44
CA GLY A 207 -26.30 -22.00 15.34
C GLY A 207 -26.24 -22.81 16.64
N LYS A 208 -25.69 -24.02 16.55
CA LYS A 208 -25.50 -24.93 17.69
C LYS A 208 -24.67 -24.29 18.81
N GLU A 209 -24.96 -24.60 20.06
CA GLU A 209 -24.23 -24.02 21.20
C GLU A 209 -22.76 -24.44 21.24
N GLU A 210 -22.44 -25.70 20.89
CA GLU A 210 -21.07 -26.23 20.99
C GLU A 210 -20.09 -25.57 20.01
N GLY A 211 -20.60 -24.91 18.97
CA GLY A 211 -19.79 -24.27 17.94
C GLY A 211 -19.51 -22.79 18.18
N LYS A 212 -20.17 -22.16 19.16
CA LYS A 212 -20.04 -20.72 19.44
C LYS A 212 -18.71 -20.40 20.13
N PRO A 213 -18.18 -19.18 19.94
CA PRO A 213 -18.68 -18.14 19.03
C PRO A 213 -18.32 -18.42 17.55
N TYR A 214 -19.24 -18.10 16.65
CA TYR A 214 -19.02 -18.13 15.20
C TYR A 214 -18.47 -16.80 14.68
N PHE A 215 -17.77 -16.86 13.55
CA PHE A 215 -17.05 -15.77 12.91
C PHE A 215 -16.05 -15.12 13.86
N SER A 216 -15.31 -15.96 14.59
CA SER A 216 -14.33 -15.54 15.59
C SER A 216 -12.92 -15.96 15.18
N ILE A 217 -11.96 -15.02 15.22
CA ILE A 217 -10.54 -15.33 14.96
C ILE A 217 -9.84 -15.83 16.24
N ASN A 218 -10.28 -15.39 17.42
CA ASN A 218 -9.65 -15.71 18.69
C ASN A 218 -10.41 -16.75 19.52
N GLY A 219 -11.53 -17.27 19.00
CA GLY A 219 -12.40 -18.21 19.70
C GLY A 219 -13.17 -17.61 20.89
N LYS A 220 -13.00 -16.33 21.21
CA LYS A 220 -13.58 -15.68 22.40
C LYS A 220 -14.75 -14.77 22.04
N LYS A 221 -14.64 -14.02 20.93
CA LYS A 221 -15.70 -13.11 20.47
C LYS A 221 -15.85 -13.15 18.95
N PRO A 222 -17.08 -13.03 18.41
CA PRO A 222 -17.26 -12.78 16.99
C PRO A 222 -16.58 -11.49 16.55
N LEU A 223 -16.15 -11.43 15.28
CA LEU A 223 -15.68 -10.20 14.68
C LEU A 223 -16.80 -9.17 14.64
N SER A 224 -16.48 -7.94 15.01
CA SER A 224 -17.39 -6.81 14.85
C SER A 224 -17.44 -6.34 13.40
N LYS A 225 -18.43 -5.50 13.09
CA LYS A 225 -18.50 -4.76 11.81
C LYS A 225 -17.20 -4.02 11.49
N ARG A 226 -16.56 -3.41 12.50
CA ARG A 226 -15.29 -2.70 12.37
C ARG A 226 -14.13 -3.65 12.09
N ASP A 227 -14.05 -4.77 12.81
CA ASP A 227 -12.99 -5.75 12.58
C ASP A 227 -13.08 -6.33 11.16
N TRP A 228 -14.30 -6.62 10.70
CA TRP A 228 -14.54 -7.08 9.33
C TRP A 228 -14.14 -6.03 8.28
N ALA A 229 -14.47 -4.76 8.50
CA ALA A 229 -14.06 -3.68 7.60
C ALA A 229 -12.53 -3.62 7.39
N LEU A 230 -11.75 -3.98 8.41
CA LEU A 230 -10.29 -4.02 8.37
C LEU A 230 -9.72 -5.30 7.74
N MET A 231 -10.58 -6.25 7.33
CA MET A 231 -10.15 -7.45 6.61
C MET A 231 -9.90 -7.20 5.12
N ARG A 232 -10.11 -5.98 4.64
CA ARG A 232 -9.89 -5.59 3.24
C ARG A 232 -9.23 -4.21 3.16
N ALA A 233 -8.36 -4.04 2.18
CA ALA A 233 -7.75 -2.76 1.87
C ALA A 233 -8.78 -1.69 1.47
N LYS A 234 -8.51 -0.46 1.93
CA LYS A 234 -9.28 0.73 1.54
C LYS A 234 -8.98 1.07 0.08
N PHE A 235 -10.01 1.44 -0.67
CA PHE A 235 -9.83 1.98 -2.01
C PHE A 235 -10.99 2.92 -2.41
N LYS A 236 -10.66 4.16 -2.76
CA LYS A 236 -11.57 5.15 -3.34
C LYS A 236 -11.05 5.55 -4.72
N CYS A 237 -11.74 5.13 -5.77
CA CYS A 237 -11.41 5.53 -7.13
C CYS A 237 -11.96 6.94 -7.43
N PRO A 238 -11.12 7.94 -7.75
CA PRO A 238 -11.61 9.23 -8.20
C PRO A 238 -12.26 9.10 -9.58
N PHE A 239 -13.29 9.90 -9.85
CA PHE A 239 -13.96 9.90 -11.14
C PHE A 239 -12.99 10.25 -12.28
N GLY A 240 -13.02 9.48 -13.37
CA GLY A 240 -12.21 9.72 -14.57
C GLY A 240 -10.73 9.31 -14.45
N VAL A 241 -10.27 8.81 -13.30
CA VAL A 241 -8.90 8.31 -13.17
C VAL A 241 -8.82 6.87 -13.67
N THR A 242 -7.83 6.58 -14.51
CA THR A 242 -7.56 5.25 -15.06
C THR A 242 -6.20 4.74 -14.57
N ASN A 243 -5.76 3.57 -15.06
CA ASN A 243 -4.43 3.04 -14.79
C ASN A 243 -3.34 3.64 -15.68
N VAL A 244 -3.62 4.65 -16.50
CA VAL A 244 -2.61 5.42 -17.24
C VAL A 244 -2.63 6.86 -16.74
N TRP A 245 -1.48 7.33 -16.26
CA TRP A 245 -1.34 8.65 -15.64
C TRP A 245 -0.41 9.51 -16.47
N ASP A 246 -0.98 10.50 -17.16
CA ASP A 246 -0.20 11.52 -17.86
C ASP A 246 0.26 12.60 -16.87
N SER A 247 1.57 12.66 -16.64
CA SER A 247 2.19 13.72 -15.85
C SER A 247 3.65 13.90 -16.26
N PRO A 248 4.08 15.11 -16.66
CA PRO A 248 5.49 15.33 -17.00
C PRO A 248 6.40 15.10 -15.77
N PRO A 249 7.71 14.85 -15.98
CA PRO A 249 8.69 14.89 -14.91
C PRO A 249 8.72 16.27 -14.23
N LEU A 250 9.10 16.31 -12.96
CA LEU A 250 9.20 17.57 -12.23
C LEU A 250 10.23 18.51 -12.86
N ASN A 251 9.77 19.70 -13.26
CA ASN A 251 10.60 20.78 -13.81
C ASN A 251 10.35 22.15 -13.13
N GLY A 252 9.28 22.29 -12.35
CA GLY A 252 8.84 23.53 -11.71
C GLY A 252 9.26 23.70 -10.24
N LYS A 253 8.51 24.53 -9.50
CA LYS A 253 8.79 24.93 -8.09
C LYS A 253 8.83 23.76 -7.10
N GLU A 254 8.14 22.66 -7.42
CA GLU A 254 8.16 21.45 -6.60
C GLU A 254 9.52 20.72 -6.64
N ARG A 255 10.30 20.93 -7.71
CA ARG A 255 11.62 20.30 -7.84
C ARG A 255 12.62 20.96 -6.92
N LEU A 256 13.15 20.19 -5.98
CA LEU A 256 14.22 20.69 -5.10
C LEU A 256 15.54 20.82 -5.86
N LYS A 257 16.16 22.01 -5.75
CA LYS A 257 17.41 22.37 -6.41
C LYS A 257 18.38 23.02 -5.42
N ASN A 258 19.67 22.79 -5.63
CA ASN A 258 20.76 23.56 -5.02
C ASN A 258 21.40 24.41 -6.13
N GLY A 259 21.03 25.70 -6.19
CA GLY A 259 21.32 26.55 -7.35
C GLY A 259 20.64 26.02 -8.62
N THR A 260 21.43 25.70 -9.65
CA THR A 260 20.94 25.13 -10.91
C THR A 260 20.88 23.60 -10.92
N LYS A 261 21.52 22.92 -9.96
CA LYS A 261 21.58 21.45 -9.89
C LYS A 261 20.38 20.88 -9.14
N SER A 262 19.78 19.84 -9.69
CA SER A 262 18.70 19.10 -9.02
C SER A 262 19.26 18.30 -7.85
N LEU A 263 18.62 18.38 -6.69
CA LEU A 263 19.07 17.69 -5.46
C LEU A 263 18.78 16.18 -5.51
N HIS A 264 17.73 15.78 -6.20
CA HIS A 264 17.41 14.38 -6.45
C HIS A 264 16.98 14.20 -7.90
N LEU A 265 17.60 13.25 -8.60
CA LEU A 265 17.40 13.06 -10.04
C LEU A 265 15.98 12.56 -10.35
N ASN A 266 15.37 11.78 -9.44
CA ASN A 266 14.13 11.04 -9.69
C ASN A 266 13.03 11.36 -8.65
N GLN A 267 12.89 12.62 -8.23
CA GLN A 267 11.80 13.03 -7.35
C GLN A 267 10.43 12.78 -8.01
N LYS A 268 9.55 12.01 -7.37
CA LYS A 268 8.19 11.76 -7.86
C LYS A 268 7.28 12.96 -7.64
N PRO A 269 6.36 13.26 -8.58
CA PRO A 269 5.39 14.33 -8.41
C PRO A 269 4.42 14.08 -7.24
N LEU A 270 4.20 15.10 -6.42
CA LEU A 270 3.22 15.09 -5.32
C LEU A 270 1.80 14.81 -5.83
N LYS A 271 1.46 15.21 -7.06
CA LYS A 271 0.18 14.86 -7.69
C LYS A 271 -0.07 13.35 -7.69
N LEU A 272 0.96 12.56 -8.01
CA LEU A 272 0.84 11.09 -8.06
C LEU A 272 0.88 10.48 -6.65
N MET A 273 1.68 11.05 -5.74
CA MET A 273 1.70 10.61 -4.33
C MET A 273 0.36 10.87 -3.64
N ASN A 274 -0.24 12.04 -3.85
CA ASN A 274 -1.58 12.37 -3.35
C ASN A 274 -2.60 11.39 -3.89
N LEU A 275 -2.57 11.11 -5.19
CA LEU A 275 -3.50 10.17 -5.83
C LEU A 275 -3.49 8.80 -5.14
N ILE A 276 -2.31 8.20 -4.95
CA ILE A 276 -2.21 6.85 -4.37
C ILE A 276 -2.57 6.85 -2.87
N ILE A 277 -2.16 7.87 -2.11
CA ILE A 277 -2.43 7.95 -0.66
C ILE A 277 -3.91 8.23 -0.40
N GLU A 278 -4.54 9.15 -1.12
CA GLU A 278 -5.97 9.44 -0.99
C GLU A 278 -6.84 8.27 -1.42
N ALA A 279 -6.42 7.54 -2.45
CA ALA A 279 -7.16 6.36 -2.90
C ALA A 279 -7.14 5.25 -1.84
N SER A 280 -6.03 5.04 -1.12
CA SER A 280 -5.86 3.88 -0.23
C SER A 280 -5.82 4.20 1.27
N SER A 281 -6.17 5.42 1.70
CA SER A 281 -6.18 5.79 3.12
C SER A 281 -7.18 6.90 3.46
N ASP A 282 -7.57 6.97 4.73
CA ASP A 282 -8.34 8.05 5.33
C ASP A 282 -7.46 8.93 6.25
N LYS A 283 -8.00 10.05 6.73
CA LYS A 283 -7.30 10.89 7.72
C LYS A 283 -6.95 10.09 8.98
N GLY A 284 -5.74 10.30 9.49
CA GLY A 284 -5.20 9.60 10.66
C GLY A 284 -4.64 8.19 10.39
N ASP A 285 -4.84 7.63 9.19
CA ASP A 285 -4.19 6.37 8.81
C ASP A 285 -2.67 6.53 8.68
N VAL A 286 -1.97 5.40 8.68
CA VAL A 286 -0.52 5.32 8.70
C VAL A 286 0.03 5.03 7.29
N VAL A 287 0.98 5.86 6.85
CA VAL A 287 1.72 5.73 5.59
C VAL A 287 3.19 5.44 5.87
N TRP A 288 3.74 4.37 5.30
CA TRP A 288 5.17 4.09 5.34
C TRP A 288 5.84 4.50 4.02
N GLU A 289 7.01 5.11 4.11
CA GLU A 289 7.93 5.38 3.00
C GLU A 289 9.32 4.82 3.36
N PRO A 290 9.54 3.50 3.21
CA PRO A 290 10.77 2.84 3.66
C PRO A 290 12.03 3.34 2.96
N PHE A 291 11.88 3.85 1.73
CA PHE A 291 12.94 4.46 0.93
C PHE A 291 12.59 5.94 0.73
N GLY A 292 13.01 6.77 1.68
CA GLY A 292 12.56 8.15 1.83
C GLY A 292 12.91 9.01 0.64
N GLY A 293 14.15 9.00 0.17
CA GLY A 293 14.63 9.99 -0.79
C GLY A 293 14.30 11.40 -0.29
N LEU A 294 13.53 12.17 -1.06
CA LEU A 294 13.04 13.49 -0.64
C LEU A 294 11.72 13.46 0.16
N CYS A 295 11.36 12.30 0.70
CA CYS A 295 10.17 12.02 1.53
C CYS A 295 8.87 12.54 0.89
N SER A 296 8.62 12.16 -0.36
CA SER A 296 7.48 12.69 -1.12
C SER A 296 6.16 12.08 -0.67
N ALA A 297 6.15 10.80 -0.30
CA ALA A 297 4.96 10.15 0.25
C ALA A 297 4.67 10.66 1.67
N ALA A 298 5.69 10.85 2.52
CA ALA A 298 5.51 11.45 3.84
C ALA A 298 5.00 12.89 3.77
N LEU A 299 5.52 13.71 2.85
CA LEU A 299 5.00 15.06 2.61
C LEU A 299 3.55 15.05 2.12
N SER A 300 3.21 14.15 1.19
CA SER A 300 1.84 13.98 0.72
C SER A 300 0.92 13.56 1.87
N ALA A 301 1.31 12.56 2.65
CA ALA A 301 0.58 12.09 3.83
C ALA A 301 0.36 13.21 4.86
N TYR A 302 1.39 14.02 5.13
CA TYR A 302 1.30 15.17 6.02
C TYR A 302 0.23 16.17 5.55
N ASN A 303 0.31 16.63 4.30
CA ASN A 303 -0.67 17.55 3.70
C ASN A 303 -2.10 16.98 3.73
N LEU A 304 -2.20 15.67 3.63
CA LEU A 304 -3.45 14.92 3.66
C LEU A 304 -3.92 14.58 5.08
N ASN A 305 -3.24 15.00 6.15
CA ASN A 305 -3.56 14.69 7.54
C ASN A 305 -3.54 13.18 7.85
N ARG A 306 -2.53 12.48 7.32
CA ARG A 306 -2.19 11.09 7.66
C ARG A 306 -0.93 11.09 8.51
N LYS A 307 -0.75 10.05 9.34
CA LYS A 307 0.50 9.82 10.03
C LYS A 307 1.46 9.14 9.05
N SER A 308 2.72 9.57 8.99
CA SER A 308 3.73 8.98 8.14
C SER A 308 5.01 8.66 8.88
N PHE A 309 5.64 7.58 8.43
CA PHE A 309 6.97 7.17 8.84
C PHE A 309 7.83 6.94 7.61
N ALA A 310 8.96 7.63 7.54
CA ALA A 310 9.92 7.53 6.44
C ALA A 310 11.33 7.26 6.96
N SER A 311 12.16 6.64 6.13
CA SER A 311 13.58 6.41 6.43
C SER A 311 14.43 6.80 5.24
N GLU A 312 15.49 7.59 5.45
CA GLU A 312 16.48 7.89 4.42
C GLU A 312 17.88 7.59 4.95
N LEU A 313 18.64 6.80 4.18
CA LEU A 313 19.95 6.31 4.58
C LEU A 313 21.04 7.37 4.40
N ARG A 314 20.95 8.21 3.36
CA ARG A 314 21.99 9.19 3.05
C ARG A 314 21.75 10.49 3.79
N GLU A 315 22.67 10.84 4.67
CA GLU A 315 22.61 12.01 5.53
C GLU A 315 22.25 13.31 4.77
N GLU A 316 22.93 13.59 3.66
CA GLU A 316 22.66 14.79 2.86
C GLU A 316 21.22 14.83 2.34
N VAL A 317 20.71 13.69 1.86
CA VAL A 317 19.35 13.58 1.31
C VAL A 317 18.32 13.67 2.43
N TYR A 318 18.60 13.03 3.58
CA TYR A 318 17.78 13.12 4.78
C TYR A 318 17.60 14.58 5.22
N PHE A 319 18.68 15.37 5.31
CA PHE A 319 18.58 16.78 5.69
C PHE A 319 17.78 17.61 4.69
N GLN A 320 17.88 17.34 3.38
CA GLN A 320 17.04 18.00 2.38
C GLN A 320 15.57 17.63 2.53
N ALA A 321 15.27 16.37 2.82
CA ALA A 321 13.91 15.88 3.04
C ALA A 321 13.28 16.50 4.30
N VAL A 322 14.04 16.57 5.41
CA VAL A 322 13.62 17.25 6.65
C VAL A 322 13.33 18.72 6.37
N LYS A 323 14.26 19.44 5.74
CA LYS A 323 14.08 20.86 5.40
C LYS A 323 12.83 21.08 4.53
N ARG A 324 12.57 20.20 3.57
CA ARG A 324 11.36 20.25 2.72
C ARG A 324 10.09 20.16 3.56
N LEU A 325 10.05 19.20 4.49
CA LEU A 325 8.91 18.98 5.38
C LEU A 325 8.73 20.12 6.39
N GLU A 326 9.81 20.62 6.98
CA GLU A 326 9.75 21.77 7.90
C GLU A 326 9.19 23.02 7.22
N VAL A 327 9.69 23.37 6.03
CA VAL A 327 9.21 24.54 5.28
C VAL A 327 7.73 24.38 4.93
N ASN A 328 7.28 23.18 4.56
CA ASN A 328 5.88 22.93 4.26
C ASN A 328 5.00 22.99 5.52
N ALA A 329 5.43 22.41 6.63
CA ALA A 329 4.70 22.45 7.90
C ALA A 329 4.59 23.86 8.50
N MET A 330 5.52 24.76 8.17
CA MET A 330 5.48 26.18 8.57
C MET A 330 4.63 27.06 7.65
N GLN A 331 4.25 26.58 6.47
CA GLN A 331 3.37 27.36 5.59
C GLN A 331 1.92 27.30 6.11
N PRO A 332 1.22 28.45 6.23
CA PRO A 332 -0.18 28.44 6.57
C PRO A 332 -0.95 27.65 5.50
N THR A 333 -1.60 26.57 5.91
CA THR A 333 -2.54 25.86 5.04
C THR A 333 -3.78 26.74 4.86
N LEU A 334 -3.89 27.37 3.69
CA LEU A 334 -5.16 27.94 3.25
C LEU A 334 -6.11 26.77 3.03
N ASN A 335 -6.96 26.50 4.02
CA ASN A 335 -8.11 25.61 3.86
C ASN A 335 -9.05 26.28 2.85
N PHE A 336 -9.05 25.79 1.61
CA PHE A 336 -10.08 26.12 0.62
C PHE A 336 -11.26 25.17 0.77
#